data_AF-A0A9P9SUZ9-F1
#
_entry.id   AF-A0A9P9SUZ9-F1
#
_cell.length_a   1.000
_cell.length_b   1.000
_cell.length_c   1.000
_cell.angle_alpha   90.00
_cell.angle_beta   90.00
_cell.angle_gamma   90.00
#
_symmetry.space_group_name_H-M   'P 1'
#
loop_
_entity.id
_entity.type
_entity.pdbx_description
1 polymer ?
#
loop_
_entity_poly.entity_id
_entity_poly.type
_entity_poly.pdbx_seq_one_letter_code
_entity_poly.pdbx_strand_id
1 'polypeptide(L)'
;MAITNIQFLNYDPDLPDTTPTDHAHIVDIGAVGSSRAMIQDAVVTVLYQITCAYLDYFLDPKITSFRLLRKYKIYNHIDGLLIMRREDKMLVGRVYEITESNTLAFSCLVRHTIETTGRWVMTEVSRDEEFEVDWDKVWEGETVKNSGDLGSKKATVTIDPHDIWLDIPVELTYDIFESRWWDDGRFESDCITA
;
A
#
# COMPACT_ATOMS: atom_id res chain seq x y z
N MET A 1 -27.57 -10.09 -3.92
CA MET A 1 -26.67 -9.61 -2.85
C MET A 1 -26.99 -8.15 -2.62
N ALA A 2 -27.19 -7.73 -1.37
CA ALA A 2 -27.34 -6.31 -1.06
C ALA A 2 -25.98 -5.64 -1.25
N ILE A 3 -25.94 -4.55 -2.01
CA ILE A 3 -24.75 -3.69 -2.09
C ILE A 3 -24.68 -2.97 -0.75
N THR A 4 -23.76 -3.37 0.11
CA THR A 4 -23.44 -2.63 1.32
C THR A 4 -22.58 -1.42 0.94
N ASN A 5 -23.00 -0.22 1.35
CA ASN A 5 -22.23 0.99 1.14
C ASN A 5 -21.09 1.04 2.16
N ILE A 6 -19.89 1.37 1.69
CA ILE A 6 -18.76 1.72 2.55
C ILE A 6 -19.13 2.92 3.42
N GLN A 7 -18.68 2.93 4.67
CA GLN A 7 -18.78 4.08 5.57
C GLN A 7 -17.38 4.58 5.89
N PHE A 8 -17.22 5.89 5.85
CA PHE A 8 -15.96 6.55 6.19
C PHE A 8 -16.06 7.23 7.55
N LEU A 9 -14.96 7.22 8.28
CA LEU A 9 -14.81 7.91 9.55
C LEU A 9 -14.42 9.36 9.29
N ASN A 10 -14.95 10.27 10.12
CA ASN A 10 -14.64 11.70 10.08
C ASN A 10 -13.92 12.14 11.37
N TYR A 11 -12.95 11.35 11.80
CA TYR A 11 -12.18 11.60 13.03
C TYR A 11 -10.89 12.37 12.79
N ASP A 12 -10.41 12.38 11.55
CA ASP A 12 -9.17 13.04 11.16
C ASP A 12 -9.48 14.28 10.32
N PRO A 13 -9.09 15.49 10.75
CA PRO A 13 -9.37 16.73 10.02
C PRO A 13 -8.64 16.82 8.67
N ASP A 14 -7.55 16.07 8.48
CA ASP A 14 -6.79 16.04 7.24
C ASP A 14 -7.39 15.04 6.22
N LEU A 15 -8.28 14.14 6.68
CA LEU A 15 -8.99 13.15 5.86
C LEU A 15 -10.51 13.14 6.15
N PRO A 16 -11.25 14.26 5.93
CA PRO A 16 -12.67 14.29 6.19
C PRO A 16 -13.45 13.41 5.20
N ASP A 17 -14.55 12.81 5.64
CA ASP A 17 -15.41 11.93 4.82
C ASP A 17 -16.10 12.64 3.63
N THR A 18 -16.00 13.97 3.58
CA THR A 18 -16.51 14.81 2.51
C THR A 18 -15.53 15.06 1.36
N THR A 19 -14.30 14.56 1.44
CA THR A 19 -13.33 14.72 0.33
C THR A 19 -13.83 14.00 -0.93
N PRO A 20 -13.35 14.42 -2.11
CA PRO A 20 -13.67 13.72 -3.35
C PRO A 20 -13.22 12.26 -3.30
N THR A 21 -13.91 11.38 -4.03
CA THR A 21 -13.67 9.94 -3.97
C THR A 21 -12.22 9.55 -4.25
N ASP A 22 -11.50 10.29 -5.08
CA ASP A 22 -10.08 10.06 -5.42
C ASP A 22 -9.06 10.58 -4.38
N HIS A 23 -9.55 10.97 -3.20
CA HIS A 23 -8.74 11.22 -2.00
C HIS A 23 -8.77 9.98 -1.10
N ALA A 24 -7.88 9.94 -0.12
CA ALA A 24 -7.90 8.88 0.89
C ALA A 24 -8.96 9.15 1.96
N HIS A 25 -9.62 8.09 2.41
CA HIS A 25 -10.59 8.14 3.50
C HIS A 25 -10.33 7.00 4.49
N ILE A 26 -10.55 7.26 5.78
CA ILE A 26 -10.48 6.21 6.80
C ILE A 26 -11.78 5.41 6.75
N VAL A 27 -11.71 4.11 6.49
CA VAL A 27 -12.87 3.22 6.42
C VAL A 27 -13.29 2.79 7.82
N ASP A 28 -14.60 2.82 8.10
CA ASP A 28 -15.15 2.16 9.27
C ASP A 28 -15.17 0.64 9.05
N ILE A 29 -14.18 -0.05 9.60
CA ILE A 29 -14.04 -1.50 9.50
C ILE A 29 -15.19 -2.28 10.19
N GLY A 30 -15.94 -1.64 11.10
CA GLY A 30 -17.11 -2.22 11.74
C GLY A 30 -18.37 -2.12 10.88
N ALA A 31 -18.37 -1.21 9.90
CA ALA A 31 -19.43 -1.07 8.91
C ALA A 31 -19.18 -2.03 7.75
N VAL A 32 -20.03 -3.04 7.63
CA VAL A 32 -19.90 -4.15 6.66
C VAL A 32 -19.77 -3.60 5.23
N GLY A 33 -18.61 -3.79 4.59
CA GLY A 33 -18.40 -3.67 3.13
C GLY A 33 -17.11 -2.96 2.69
N SER A 34 -16.08 -3.73 2.32
CA SER A 34 -14.82 -3.22 1.73
C SER A 34 -14.84 -3.17 0.20
N SER A 35 -15.89 -3.64 -0.47
CA SER A 35 -15.94 -3.83 -1.93
C SER A 35 -15.92 -2.53 -2.75
N ARG A 36 -15.84 -1.37 -2.10
CA ARG A 36 -15.73 -0.04 -2.73
C ARG A 36 -14.54 0.78 -2.21
N ALA A 37 -13.81 0.27 -1.22
CA ALA A 37 -12.60 0.93 -0.76
C ALA A 37 -11.58 0.91 -1.88
N MET A 38 -10.85 2.02 -2.01
CA MET A 38 -9.68 2.06 -2.86
C MET A 38 -8.42 1.81 -2.03
N ILE A 39 -7.32 1.59 -2.72
CA ILE A 39 -6.03 1.28 -2.09
C ILE A 39 -5.56 2.41 -1.17
N GLN A 40 -5.84 3.67 -1.51
CA GLN A 40 -5.55 4.81 -0.65
C GLN A 40 -6.34 4.76 0.66
N ASP A 41 -7.62 4.36 0.61
CA ASP A 41 -8.46 4.21 1.79
C ASP A 41 -7.93 3.08 2.69
N ALA A 42 -7.51 1.97 2.07
CA ALA A 42 -6.90 0.85 2.77
C ALA A 42 -5.61 1.25 3.50
N VAL A 43 -4.75 2.03 2.84
CA VAL A 43 -3.48 2.53 3.42
C VAL A 43 -3.74 3.39 4.65
N VAL A 44 -4.56 4.44 4.53
CA VAL A 44 -4.81 5.34 5.67
C VAL A 44 -5.59 4.65 6.79
N THR A 45 -6.45 3.68 6.44
CA THR A 45 -7.15 2.86 7.43
C THR A 45 -6.20 1.95 8.20
N VAL A 46 -5.27 1.26 7.52
CA VAL A 46 -4.25 0.44 8.20
C VAL A 46 -3.44 1.30 9.16
N LEU A 47 -2.95 2.45 8.70
CA LEU A 47 -2.14 3.35 9.53
C LEU A 47 -2.92 3.81 10.77
N TYR A 48 -4.17 4.24 10.59
CA TYR A 48 -5.06 4.63 11.68
C TYR A 48 -5.30 3.49 12.68
N GLN A 49 -5.60 2.28 12.19
CA GLN A 49 -5.90 1.12 13.02
C GLN A 49 -4.68 0.63 13.82
N ILE A 50 -3.45 0.80 13.30
CA ILE A 50 -2.25 0.47 14.05
C ILE A 50 -2.02 1.49 15.17
N THR A 51 -1.99 2.77 14.81
CA THR A 51 -1.90 3.90 15.74
C THR A 51 -2.11 5.21 14.99
N CYS A 52 -2.90 6.14 15.55
CA CYS A 52 -3.07 7.47 14.98
C CYS A 52 -1.74 8.17 14.69
N ALA A 53 -0.70 7.93 15.50
CA ALA A 53 0.62 8.53 15.29
C ALA A 53 1.27 8.11 13.95
N TYR A 54 1.03 6.91 13.44
CA TYR A 54 1.55 6.50 12.14
C TYR A 54 0.84 7.18 10.99
N LEU A 55 -0.47 7.42 11.13
CA LEU A 55 -1.20 8.24 10.16
C LEU A 55 -0.69 9.68 10.20
N ASP A 56 -0.54 10.27 11.39
CA ASP A 56 -0.02 11.63 11.57
C ASP A 56 1.37 11.77 10.90
N TYR A 57 2.30 10.85 11.17
CA TYR A 57 3.62 10.86 10.52
C TYR A 57 3.56 10.65 9.02
N PHE A 58 2.65 9.79 8.56
CA PHE A 58 2.47 9.53 7.14
C PHE A 58 1.89 10.75 6.41
N LEU A 59 1.06 11.57 7.05
CA LEU A 59 0.46 12.77 6.46
C LEU A 59 1.30 14.03 6.66
N ASP A 60 2.16 14.09 7.68
CA ASP A 60 2.96 15.29 7.99
C ASP A 60 3.85 15.69 6.79
N PRO A 61 3.71 16.91 6.25
CA PRO A 61 4.53 17.39 5.15
C PRO A 61 6.01 17.58 5.50
N LYS A 62 6.38 17.56 6.79
CA LYS A 62 7.78 17.65 7.27
C LYS A 62 8.49 16.30 7.23
N ILE A 63 7.75 15.19 7.18
CA ILE A 63 8.33 13.86 7.05
C ILE A 63 8.64 13.62 5.57
N THR A 64 9.93 13.58 5.25
CA THR A 64 10.38 13.39 3.86
C THR A 64 10.36 11.93 3.44
N SER A 65 10.45 11.01 4.40
CA SER A 65 10.36 9.58 4.15
C SER A 65 9.69 8.86 5.32
N PHE A 66 8.73 8.00 4.99
CA PHE A 66 8.03 7.12 5.90
C PHE A 66 8.08 5.69 5.34
N ARG A 67 8.37 4.71 6.20
CA ARG A 67 8.23 3.29 5.89
C ARG A 67 7.55 2.58 7.03
N LEU A 68 6.49 1.87 6.70
CA LEU A 68 5.89 0.84 7.53
C LEU A 68 6.05 -0.51 6.84
N LEU A 69 6.62 -1.47 7.56
CA LEU A 69 6.77 -2.84 7.12
C LEU A 69 6.20 -3.75 8.20
N ARG A 70 5.10 -4.43 7.88
CA ARG A 70 4.61 -5.54 8.69
C ARG A 70 5.12 -6.83 8.10
N LYS A 71 5.65 -7.70 8.95
CA LYS A 71 6.19 -9.01 8.59
C LYS A 71 5.67 -10.08 9.53
N TYR A 72 5.29 -11.22 8.97
CA TYR A 72 4.93 -12.42 9.70
C TYR A 72 5.62 -13.61 9.04
N LYS A 73 6.28 -14.41 9.87
CA LYS A 73 7.01 -15.59 9.40
C LYS A 73 6.04 -16.74 9.26
N ILE A 74 5.87 -17.23 8.04
CA ILE A 74 5.13 -18.47 7.75
C ILE A 74 6.14 -19.51 7.27
N TYR A 75 6.40 -20.51 8.12
CA TYR A 75 7.39 -21.56 7.86
C TYR A 75 8.77 -20.99 7.44
N ASN A 76 9.06 -21.02 6.14
CA ASN A 76 10.35 -20.65 5.53
C ASN A 76 10.30 -19.34 4.72
N HIS A 77 9.17 -18.64 4.70
CA HIS A 77 9.06 -17.32 4.08
C HIS A 77 8.54 -16.30 5.09
N ILE A 78 8.88 -15.04 4.86
CA ILE A 78 8.26 -13.92 5.55
C ILE A 78 7.27 -13.32 4.58
N ASP A 79 5.99 -13.31 4.95
CA ASP A 79 4.96 -12.56 4.22
C ASP A 79 4.76 -11.22 4.93
N GLY A 80 4.33 -10.20 4.19
CA GLY A 80 4.37 -8.84 4.68
C GLY A 80 3.56 -7.84 3.87
N LEU A 81 3.27 -6.72 4.52
CA LEU A 81 2.71 -5.52 3.91
C LEU A 81 3.75 -4.41 4.04
N LEU A 82 4.09 -3.80 2.91
CA LEU A 82 4.94 -2.62 2.84
C LEU A 82 4.10 -1.41 2.47
N ILE A 83 4.24 -0.34 3.23
CA ILE A 83 3.77 1.01 2.89
C ILE A 83 4.98 1.93 2.99
N MET A 84 5.36 2.56 1.89
CA MET A 84 6.42 3.56 1.86
C MET A 84 5.91 4.84 1.22
N ARG A 85 6.30 5.97 1.79
CA ARG A 85 6.11 7.31 1.23
C ARG A 85 7.46 8.02 1.22
N ARG A 86 7.78 8.70 0.13
CA ARG A 86 8.79 9.75 0.13
C ARG A 86 8.23 10.95 -0.62
N GLU A 87 8.25 12.10 0.04
CA GLU A 87 7.68 13.35 -0.48
C GLU A 87 6.22 13.18 -0.92
N ASP A 88 5.93 13.41 -2.20
CA ASP A 88 4.62 13.31 -2.84
C ASP A 88 4.39 11.93 -3.49
N LYS A 89 5.30 10.97 -3.32
CA LYS A 89 5.19 9.64 -3.90
C LYS A 89 5.00 8.60 -2.82
N MET A 90 4.40 7.49 -3.21
CA MET A 90 4.29 6.33 -2.36
C MET A 90 4.25 5.03 -3.14
N LEU A 91 4.58 3.96 -2.44
CA LEU A 91 4.37 2.60 -2.89
C LEU A 91 3.71 1.79 -1.77
N VAL A 92 2.85 0.86 -2.14
CA VAL A 92 2.21 -0.09 -1.24
C VAL A 92 2.21 -1.45 -1.91
N GLY A 93 2.56 -2.50 -1.16
CA GLY A 93 2.62 -3.83 -1.75
C GLY A 93 2.67 -4.96 -0.75
N ARG A 94 2.23 -6.13 -1.21
CA ARG A 94 2.37 -7.40 -0.49
C ARG A 94 3.72 -8.00 -0.82
N VAL A 95 4.58 -8.10 0.18
CA VAL A 95 5.98 -8.48 0.07
C VAL A 95 6.24 -9.83 0.69
N TYR A 96 7.05 -10.64 0.01
CA TYR A 96 7.58 -11.90 0.51
C TYR A 96 9.11 -11.81 0.56
N GLU A 97 9.72 -12.20 1.67
CA GLU A 97 11.17 -12.33 1.77
C GLU A 97 11.57 -13.78 1.54
N ILE A 98 12.37 -14.01 0.51
CA ILE A 98 13.02 -15.29 0.22
C ILE A 98 14.39 -15.25 0.91
N THR A 99 14.43 -15.78 2.14
CA THR A 99 15.60 -15.66 3.02
C THR A 99 16.88 -16.29 2.45
N GLU A 100 16.74 -17.32 1.62
CA GLU A 100 17.87 -18.04 1.02
C GLU A 100 18.60 -17.22 -0.05
N SER A 101 17.88 -16.35 -0.76
CA SER A 101 18.42 -15.54 -1.86
C SER A 101 18.56 -14.05 -1.52
N ASN A 102 18.20 -13.65 -0.29
CA ASN A 102 18.16 -12.25 0.14
C ASN A 102 17.35 -11.38 -0.85
N THR A 103 16.17 -11.87 -1.22
CA THR A 103 15.29 -11.27 -2.24
C THR A 103 13.94 -10.95 -1.65
N LEU A 104 13.41 -9.76 -1.97
CA LEU A 104 12.05 -9.34 -1.72
C LEU A 104 11.24 -9.55 -3.00
N ALA A 105 10.18 -10.35 -2.95
CA ALA A 105 9.24 -10.55 -4.04
C ALA A 105 7.92 -9.84 -3.73
N PHE A 106 7.36 -9.11 -4.68
CA PHE A 106 6.10 -8.41 -4.52
C PHE A 106 5.04 -9.03 -5.43
N SER A 107 4.07 -9.74 -4.84
CA SER A 107 2.93 -10.28 -5.61
C SER A 107 2.01 -9.19 -6.15
N CYS A 108 1.88 -8.10 -5.41
CA CYS A 108 1.17 -6.90 -5.82
C CYS A 108 1.96 -5.70 -5.32
N LEU A 109 2.25 -4.75 -6.20
CA LEU A 109 2.89 -3.50 -5.87
C LEU A 109 2.22 -2.37 -6.64
N VAL A 110 1.83 -1.33 -5.92
CA VAL A 110 1.09 -0.19 -6.44
C VAL A 110 1.82 1.07 -6.06
N ARG A 111 2.05 1.95 -7.03
CA ARG A 111 2.70 3.25 -6.85
C ARG A 111 1.72 4.38 -7.11
N HIS A 112 1.77 5.41 -6.27
CA HIS A 112 0.97 6.63 -6.42
C HIS A 112 1.83 7.89 -6.34
N THR A 113 1.29 8.95 -6.93
CA THR A 113 1.64 10.33 -6.61
C THR A 113 0.46 10.98 -5.88
N ILE A 114 0.75 11.68 -4.80
CA ILE A 114 -0.18 12.49 -4.01
C ILE A 114 -0.06 13.93 -4.52
N GLU A 115 -1.08 14.39 -5.24
CA GLU A 115 -1.11 15.75 -5.76
C GLU A 115 -1.26 16.78 -4.63
N THR A 116 -0.92 18.04 -4.91
CA THR A 116 -1.08 19.15 -3.95
C THR A 116 -2.53 19.40 -3.52
N THR A 117 -3.49 18.88 -4.28
CA THR A 117 -4.92 18.90 -3.95
C THR A 117 -5.30 17.87 -2.87
N GLY A 118 -4.43 16.91 -2.57
CA GLY A 118 -4.72 15.74 -1.73
C GLY A 118 -5.20 14.51 -2.51
N ARG A 119 -5.34 14.63 -3.83
CA ARG A 119 -5.74 13.54 -4.73
C ARG A 119 -4.61 12.53 -4.90
N TRP A 120 -4.94 11.24 -4.86
CA TRP A 120 -3.96 10.17 -5.07
C TRP A 120 -4.13 9.62 -6.49
N VAL A 121 -3.07 9.75 -7.29
CA VAL A 121 -3.04 9.29 -8.67
C VAL A 121 -2.13 8.07 -8.76
N MET A 122 -2.73 6.93 -9.07
CA MET A 122 -1.99 5.70 -9.33
C MET A 122 -1.13 5.90 -10.58
N THR A 123 0.17 5.69 -10.45
CA THR A 123 1.14 5.92 -11.54
C THR A 123 1.57 4.61 -12.18
N GLU A 124 1.68 3.56 -11.37
CA GLU A 124 2.19 2.27 -11.81
C GLU A 124 1.65 1.15 -10.93
N VAL A 125 1.43 -0.01 -11.54
CA VAL A 125 1.16 -1.26 -10.85
C VAL A 125 2.05 -2.36 -11.39
N SER A 126 2.46 -3.26 -10.51
CA SER A 126 3.26 -4.41 -10.88
C SER A 126 2.89 -5.65 -10.06
N ARG A 127 3.20 -6.80 -10.66
CA ARG A 127 3.04 -8.14 -10.09
C ARG A 127 4.34 -8.92 -10.32
N ASP A 128 4.71 -9.69 -9.30
CA ASP A 128 5.88 -10.55 -9.26
C ASP A 128 7.18 -9.76 -9.57
N GLU A 129 7.32 -8.55 -9.02
CA GLU A 129 8.59 -7.80 -9.04
C GLU A 129 9.50 -8.30 -7.91
N GLU A 130 10.76 -8.57 -8.24
CA GLU A 130 11.77 -9.03 -7.29
C GLU A 130 12.87 -7.99 -7.11
N PHE A 131 13.24 -7.73 -5.87
CA PHE A 131 14.25 -6.77 -5.46
C PHE A 131 15.26 -7.44 -4.53
N GLU A 132 16.48 -6.91 -4.49
CA GLU A 132 17.38 -7.21 -3.39
C GLU A 132 16.78 -6.65 -2.08
N VAL A 133 17.18 -7.17 -0.92
CA VAL A 133 16.80 -6.58 0.39
C VAL A 133 17.55 -5.25 0.59
N ASP A 134 17.14 -4.25 -0.19
CA ASP A 134 17.65 -2.89 -0.23
C ASP A 134 16.47 -1.96 -0.54
N TRP A 135 16.09 -1.16 0.45
CA TRP A 135 14.89 -0.33 0.37
C TRP A 135 15.03 0.85 -0.58
N ASP A 136 16.24 1.32 -0.83
CA ASP A 136 16.48 2.36 -1.83
C ASP A 136 16.28 1.77 -3.23
N LYS A 137 16.75 0.54 -3.47
CA LYS A 137 16.47 -0.16 -4.73
C LYS A 137 14.99 -0.46 -4.94
N VAL A 138 14.27 -0.90 -3.91
CA VAL A 138 12.81 -1.10 -3.96
C VAL A 138 12.11 0.20 -4.35
N TRP A 139 12.54 1.32 -3.74
CA TRP A 139 11.99 2.63 -4.00
C TRP A 139 12.23 3.09 -5.44
N GLU A 140 13.46 2.98 -5.93
CA GLU A 140 13.84 3.36 -7.30
C GLU A 140 13.31 2.39 -8.36
N GLY A 141 12.75 1.24 -7.96
CA GLY A 141 12.27 0.23 -8.90
C GLY A 141 13.39 -0.59 -9.54
N GLU A 142 14.56 -0.67 -8.89
CA GLU A 142 15.74 -1.42 -9.36
C GLU A 142 15.60 -2.91 -9.05
N THR A 143 14.92 -3.64 -9.94
CA THR A 143 14.69 -5.08 -9.80
C THR A 143 15.97 -5.90 -9.97
N VAL A 144 16.03 -7.09 -9.35
CA VAL A 144 17.12 -8.05 -9.57
C VAL A 144 17.14 -8.50 -11.04
N LYS A 145 18.17 -8.13 -11.80
CA LYS A 145 18.40 -8.60 -13.17
C LYS A 145 18.80 -10.07 -13.15
N ASN A 146 17.82 -10.96 -13.03
CA ASN A 146 17.84 -12.39 -13.39
C ASN A 146 16.50 -13.09 -13.06
N SER A 147 15.38 -12.35 -12.95
CA SER A 147 14.04 -12.94 -13.05
C SER A 147 13.82 -13.45 -14.49
N GLY A 148 14.50 -14.54 -14.84
CA GLY A 148 14.40 -15.19 -16.13
C GLY A 148 12.95 -15.54 -16.43
N ASP A 149 12.45 -15.00 -17.55
CA ASP A 149 11.47 -15.63 -18.42
C ASP A 149 10.08 -16.02 -17.90
N LEU A 150 9.67 -15.70 -16.67
CA LEU A 150 8.31 -15.98 -16.21
C LEU A 150 7.70 -14.81 -15.42
N GLY A 151 7.26 -13.77 -16.12
CA GLY A 151 5.97 -13.18 -15.77
C GLY A 151 5.94 -11.97 -14.82
N SER A 152 7.08 -11.33 -14.49
CA SER A 152 7.01 -9.99 -13.90
C SER A 152 6.27 -9.05 -14.84
N LYS A 153 5.23 -8.44 -14.30
CA LYS A 153 4.14 -7.86 -15.06
C LYS A 153 3.97 -6.44 -14.53
N LYS A 154 4.26 -5.43 -15.35
CA LYS A 154 4.31 -4.01 -14.97
C LYS A 154 3.54 -3.18 -15.97
N ALA A 155 2.75 -2.23 -15.49
CA ALA A 155 2.01 -1.30 -16.32
C ALA A 155 2.01 0.10 -15.72
N THR A 156 2.26 1.10 -16.57
CA THR A 156 1.93 2.49 -16.28
C THR A 156 0.44 2.68 -16.46
N VAL A 157 -0.22 3.39 -15.54
CA VAL A 157 -1.67 3.61 -15.57
C VAL A 157 -2.01 4.71 -16.57
N THR A 158 -1.64 4.48 -17.83
CA THR A 158 -2.07 5.27 -18.99
C THR A 158 -3.05 4.42 -19.81
N ILE A 159 -4.24 4.26 -19.22
CA ILE A 159 -5.55 4.05 -19.86
C ILE A 159 -5.74 2.77 -20.73
N ASP A 160 -6.23 1.71 -20.10
CA ASP A 160 -7.46 1.02 -20.51
C ASP A 160 -8.21 0.56 -19.22
N PRO A 161 -9.45 1.03 -18.96
CA PRO A 161 -10.24 0.58 -17.80
C PRO A 161 -10.67 -0.90 -17.83
N HIS A 162 -10.40 -1.61 -18.94
CA HIS A 162 -10.56 -3.06 -19.05
C HIS A 162 -9.25 -3.83 -18.89
N ASP A 163 -8.16 -3.14 -18.54
CA ASP A 163 -6.89 -3.81 -18.35
C ASP A 163 -6.85 -4.59 -17.03
N ILE A 164 -6.37 -5.82 -17.09
CA ILE A 164 -6.19 -6.74 -15.96
C ILE A 164 -5.31 -6.15 -14.85
N TRP A 165 -4.60 -5.06 -15.15
CA TRP A 165 -3.79 -4.29 -14.21
C TRP A 165 -4.63 -3.60 -13.13
N LEU A 166 -5.89 -3.27 -13.39
CA LEU A 166 -6.78 -2.69 -12.38
C LEU A 166 -7.24 -3.70 -11.33
N ASP A 167 -7.06 -5.01 -11.57
CA ASP A 167 -7.32 -6.03 -10.55
C ASP A 167 -6.26 -6.00 -9.44
N ILE A 168 -5.01 -5.59 -9.73
CA ILE A 168 -3.91 -5.53 -8.75
C ILE A 168 -4.24 -4.62 -7.55
N PRO A 169 -4.61 -3.33 -7.73
CA PRO A 169 -4.95 -2.48 -6.59
C PRO A 169 -6.21 -2.95 -5.86
N VAL A 170 -7.16 -3.58 -6.56
CA VAL A 170 -8.38 -4.15 -5.94
C VAL A 170 -8.03 -5.37 -5.08
N GLU A 171 -7.22 -6.29 -5.61
CA GLU A 171 -6.71 -7.48 -4.90
C GLU A 171 -5.93 -7.05 -3.66
N LEU A 172 -5.00 -6.10 -3.80
CA LEU A 172 -4.21 -5.60 -2.68
C LEU A 172 -5.08 -4.90 -1.63
N THR A 173 -6.09 -4.14 -2.06
CA THR A 173 -7.05 -3.51 -1.13
C THR A 173 -7.83 -4.58 -0.36
N TYR A 174 -8.33 -5.60 -1.05
CA TYR A 174 -9.07 -6.68 -0.43
C TYR A 174 -8.18 -7.47 0.54
N ASP A 175 -6.96 -7.83 0.14
CA ASP A 175 -5.97 -8.50 0.99
C ASP A 175 -5.66 -7.67 2.25
N ILE A 176 -5.51 -6.35 2.10
CA ILE A 176 -5.29 -5.46 3.24
C ILE A 176 -6.42 -5.59 4.28
N PHE A 177 -7.67 -5.57 3.81
CA PHE A 177 -8.81 -5.63 4.73
C PHE A 177 -9.07 -7.05 5.27
N GLU A 178 -8.98 -8.08 4.43
CA GLU A 178 -9.27 -9.47 4.81
C GLU A 178 -8.21 -10.04 5.76
N SER A 179 -6.93 -9.79 5.49
CA SER A 179 -5.82 -10.26 6.32
C SER A 179 -5.63 -9.42 7.59
N ARG A 180 -6.44 -8.37 7.78
CA ARG A 180 -6.45 -7.47 8.95
C ARG A 180 -5.02 -7.09 9.36
N TRP A 181 -4.32 -6.41 8.46
CA TRP A 181 -2.90 -6.08 8.64
C TRP A 181 -2.59 -5.19 9.86
N TRP A 182 -3.60 -4.76 10.61
CA TRP A 182 -3.49 -4.00 11.84
C TRP A 182 -3.62 -4.85 13.13
N ASP A 183 -4.14 -6.08 13.08
CA ASP A 183 -4.60 -6.83 14.26
C ASP A 183 -3.52 -7.47 15.16
N ASP A 184 -2.26 -7.52 14.70
CA ASP A 184 -1.18 -8.30 15.32
C ASP A 184 0.10 -7.47 15.37
N GLY A 185 0.42 -6.97 16.56
CA GLY A 185 1.35 -5.87 16.85
C GLY A 185 2.84 -6.06 16.55
N ARG A 186 3.23 -6.59 15.38
CA ARG A 186 4.63 -6.63 14.93
C ARG A 186 4.81 -5.78 13.67
N PHE A 187 5.07 -4.51 13.91
CA PHE A 187 5.37 -3.52 12.89
C PHE A 187 6.80 -3.06 13.03
N GLU A 188 7.54 -3.06 11.94
CA GLU A 188 8.79 -2.32 11.81
C GLU A 188 8.43 -0.99 11.13
N SER A 189 8.65 0.12 11.82
CA SER A 189 8.40 1.45 11.29
C SER A 189 9.65 2.29 11.41
N ASP A 190 10.03 2.93 10.31
CA ASP A 190 11.10 3.92 10.30
C ASP A 190 10.57 5.21 9.70
N CYS A 191 10.80 6.32 10.40
CA CYS A 191 10.44 7.66 9.96
C CYS A 191 11.71 8.49 9.91
N ILE A 192 11.94 9.20 8.80
CA ILE A 192 13.09 10.09 8.64
C ILE A 192 12.55 11.51 8.52
N THR A 193 12.96 12.36 9.46
CA THR A 193 12.77 13.82 9.42
C THR A 193 13.96 14.46 8.70
N ALA A 194 13.70 15.47 7.88
CA ALA A 194 14.76 16.31 7.31
C ALA A 194 15.49 17.16 8.37
#